data_AF-A0A6C0B5E7-F1
#
_entry.id   AF-A0A6C0B5E7-F1
#
_cell.length_a   1.000
_cell.length_b   1.000
_cell.length_c   1.000
_cell.angle_alpha   90.00
_cell.angle_beta   90.00
_cell.angle_gamma   90.00
#
_symmetry.space_group_name_H-M   'P 1'
#
loop_
_entity.id
_entity.type
_entity.pdbx_description
1 polymer ?
#
loop_
_entity_poly.entity_id
_entity_poly.type
_entity_poly.pdbx_seq_one_letter_code
_entity_poly.pdbx_strand_id
1 'polypeptide(L)'
;MDTPMILIICSVVFAFIGWFTATNRGKTQSVRLIDIFIYGPYLTYLAFQESYILTMSDKLFLLCLGMSTIAYNGRNYLAAQ
;
A
#
# COMPACT_ATOMS: atom_id res chain seq x y z
N MET A 1 -4.06 12.64 -18.64
CA MET A 1 -3.23 11.67 -17.90
C MET A 1 -3.92 10.33 -18.00
N ASP A 2 -3.18 9.30 -18.40
CA ASP A 2 -3.75 7.95 -18.53
C ASP A 2 -3.92 7.30 -17.16
N THR A 3 -4.88 6.38 -17.03
CA THR A 3 -5.17 5.69 -15.77
C THR A 3 -3.93 5.12 -15.08
N PRO A 4 -3.01 4.41 -15.79
CA PRO A 4 -1.79 3.89 -15.15
C PRO A 4 -0.90 4.98 -14.57
N MET A 5 -0.80 6.14 -15.24
CA MET A 5 0.01 7.27 -14.77
C MET A 5 -0.58 7.87 -13.49
N ILE A 6 -1.91 8.01 -13.42
CA ILE A 6 -2.58 8.48 -12.20
C ILE A 6 -2.30 7.53 -11.04
N LEU A 7 -2.45 6.22 -11.25
CA LEU A 7 -2.19 5.20 -10.23
C LEU A 7 -0.73 5.21 -9.78
N ILE A 8 0.24 5.41 -10.69
CA ILE A 8 1.67 5.52 -10.32
C ILE A 8 1.90 6.73 -9.41
N ILE A 9 1.38 7.91 -9.76
CA ILE A 9 1.53 9.11 -8.93
C ILE A 9 0.88 8.90 -7.55
N CYS A 10 -0.34 8.36 -7.52
CA CYS A 10 -1.02 8.04 -6.27
C CYS A 10 -0.27 7.00 -5.43
N SER A 11 0.43 6.05 -6.06
CA SER A 11 1.24 5.05 -5.36
C SER A 11 2.33 5.71 -4.52
N VAL A 12 3.04 6.69 -5.10
CA VAL A 12 4.09 7.45 -4.41
C VAL A 12 3.49 8.27 -3.27
N VAL A 13 2.36 8.95 -3.50
CA VAL A 13 1.67 9.75 -2.48
C VAL A 13 1.22 8.89 -1.30
N PHE A 14 0.55 7.76 -1.56
CA PHE A 14 0.06 6.86 -0.50
C PHE A 14 1.20 6.15 0.23
N ALA A 15 2.28 5.78 -0.46
CA ALA A 15 3.48 5.27 0.19
C ALA A 15 4.12 6.32 1.11
N PHE A 16 4.22 7.58 0.65
CA PHE A 16 4.71 8.69 1.46
C PHE A 16 3.83 8.87 2.71
N ILE A 17 2.51 8.94 2.57
CA ILE A 17 1.58 9.06 3.70
C ILE A 17 1.76 7.88 4.68
N GLY A 18 1.77 6.64 4.19
CA GLY A 18 1.94 5.45 5.03
C GLY A 18 3.27 5.45 5.78
N TRP A 19 4.36 5.85 5.10
CA TRP A 19 5.67 5.99 5.73
C TRP A 19 5.64 7.04 6.84
N PHE A 20 5.15 8.26 6.57
CA PHE A 20 5.19 9.35 7.55
C PHE A 20 4.22 9.18 8.74
N THR A 21 3.18 8.36 8.58
CA THR A 21 2.20 8.08 9.64
C THR A 21 2.56 6.87 10.52
N ALA A 22 3.64 6.14 10.22
CA ALA A 22 4.05 4.98 11.02
C ALA A 22 4.41 5.35 12.46
N THR A 23 3.80 4.66 13.44
CA THR A 23 3.93 4.98 14.88
C THR A 23 4.66 3.93 15.72
N ASN A 24 5.08 2.82 15.12
CA ASN A 24 5.78 1.70 15.75
C ASN A 24 5.07 1.05 16.95
N ARG A 25 3.73 0.96 16.95
CA ARG A 25 2.96 0.38 18.08
C ARG A 25 2.25 -0.92 17.72
N GLY A 26 2.20 -1.86 18.67
CA GLY A 26 1.15 -2.88 18.79
C GLY A 26 1.12 -4.05 17.80
N LYS A 27 2.13 -4.23 16.94
CA LYS A 27 2.15 -5.30 15.92
C LYS A 27 3.47 -6.07 15.92
N THR A 28 3.41 -7.40 15.91
CA THR A 28 4.61 -8.26 15.88
C THR A 28 5.30 -8.21 14.52
N GLN A 29 6.60 -8.53 14.48
CA GLN A 29 7.40 -8.48 13.26
C GLN A 29 6.90 -9.43 12.17
N SER A 30 6.43 -10.62 12.54
CA SER A 30 5.89 -11.59 11.58
C SER A 30 4.64 -11.06 10.87
N VAL A 31 3.72 -10.41 11.59
CA VAL A 31 2.51 -9.86 10.97
C VAL A 31 2.85 -8.65 10.10
N ARG A 32 3.87 -7.85 10.44
CA ARG A 32 4.37 -6.77 9.56
C ARG A 32 4.94 -7.32 8.26
N LEU A 33 5.67 -8.45 8.29
CA LEU A 33 6.20 -9.09 7.09
C LEU A 33 5.07 -9.60 6.17
N ILE A 34 4.03 -10.20 6.74
CA ILE A 34 2.85 -10.64 5.98
C ILE A 34 2.19 -9.43 5.26
N ASP A 35 2.02 -8.31 5.96
CA ASP A 35 1.49 -7.09 5.35
C ASP A 35 2.36 -6.57 4.19
N ILE A 36 3.69 -6.56 4.36
CA ILE A 36 4.66 -6.03 3.38
C ILE A 36 4.75 -6.92 2.13
N PHE A 37 4.76 -8.24 2.30
CA PHE A 37 5.05 -9.18 1.21
C PHE A 37 3.81 -9.85 0.63
N ILE A 38 2.67 -9.83 1.31
CA ILE A 38 1.46 -10.54 0.88
C ILE A 38 0.31 -9.55 0.68
N TYR A 39 -0.22 -8.97 1.76
CA TYR A 39 -1.47 -8.19 1.66
C TYR A 39 -1.30 -6.88 0.88
N GLY A 40 -0.27 -6.10 1.20
CA GLY A 40 0.02 -4.85 0.53
C GLY A 40 0.22 -5.02 -0.98
N PRO A 41 1.14 -5.89 -1.44
CA PRO A 41 1.39 -6.13 -2.85
C PRO A 41 0.17 -6.65 -3.60
N TYR A 42 -0.63 -7.53 -2.99
CA TYR A 42 -1.84 -8.06 -3.62
C TYR A 42 -2.90 -6.97 -3.85
N LEU A 43 -3.14 -6.10 -2.86
CA LEU A 43 -4.08 -4.99 -3.00
C LEU A 43 -3.61 -3.98 -4.06
N THR A 44 -2.31 -3.67 -4.08
CA THR A 44 -1.71 -2.82 -5.13
C THR A 44 -1.88 -3.45 -6.50
N TYR A 45 -1.63 -4.76 -6.65
CA TYR A 45 -1.82 -5.48 -7.92
C TYR A 45 -3.26 -5.38 -8.43
N LEU A 46 -4.26 -5.57 -7.56
CA LEU A 46 -5.67 -5.47 -7.95
C LEU A 46 -6.05 -4.08 -8.48
N ALA A 47 -5.46 -3.01 -7.95
CA ALA A 47 -5.70 -1.65 -8.43
C ALA A 47 -5.27 -1.48 -9.91
N PHE A 48 -4.20 -2.15 -10.34
CA PHE A 48 -3.69 -2.07 -11.71
C PHE A 48 -4.31 -3.08 -12.67
N GLN A 49 -5.10 -4.04 -12.19
CA GLN A 49 -5.73 -5.02 -13.07
C GLN A 49 -6.82 -4.40 -13.95
N GLU A 50 -6.79 -4.77 -15.24
CA GLU A 50 -7.77 -4.33 -16.25
C GLU A 50 -8.87 -5.38 -16.49
N SER A 51 -8.63 -6.62 -16.05
CA SER A 51 -9.56 -7.74 -16.22
C SER A 51 -10.79 -7.67 -15.31
N TYR A 52 -10.73 -6.89 -14.23
CA TYR A 52 -11.84 -6.68 -13.30
C TYR A 52 -12.58 -5.38 -13.60
N ILE A 53 -13.91 -5.40 -13.43
CA ILE A 53 -14.74 -4.20 -13.51
C ILE A 53 -14.62 -3.43 -12.18
N LEU A 54 -13.52 -2.69 -12.02
CA LEU A 54 -13.28 -1.80 -10.89
C LEU A 54 -13.43 -0.34 -11.34
N THR A 55 -14.19 0.44 -10.59
CA THR A 55 -14.25 1.89 -10.81
C THR A 55 -12.91 2.54 -10.47
N MET A 56 -12.67 3.76 -10.95
CA MET A 56 -11.44 4.49 -10.59
C MET A 56 -11.33 4.71 -9.07
N SER A 57 -12.45 4.96 -8.39
CA SER A 57 -12.50 5.04 -6.92
C SER A 57 -12.09 3.74 -6.24
N ASP A 58 -12.55 2.59 -6.74
CA ASP A 58 -12.17 1.29 -6.17
C ASP A 58 -10.67 1.02 -6.35
N LYS A 59 -10.14 1.34 -7.54
CA LYS A 59 -8.70 1.25 -7.82
C LYS A 59 -7.89 2.14 -6.88
N LEU A 60 -8.31 3.39 -6.69
CA LEU A 60 -7.64 4.32 -5.77
C LEU A 60 -7.74 3.86 -4.31
N PHE A 61 -8.87 3.29 -3.90
CA PHE A 61 -9.06 2.76 -2.55
C PHE A 61 -8.15 1.56 -2.29
N LEU A 62 -8.15 0.57 -3.20
CA LEU A 62 -7.26 -0.60 -3.12
C LEU A 62 -5.79 -0.19 -3.12
N LEU A 63 -5.42 0.77 -3.97
CA LEU A 63 -4.07 1.29 -4.04
C LEU A 63 -3.66 2.02 -2.77
N CYS A 64 -4.56 2.82 -2.19
CA CYS A 64 -4.36 3.48 -0.91
C CYS A 64 -4.09 2.46 0.18
N LEU A 65 -4.95 1.44 0.31
CA LEU A 65 -4.78 0.36 1.28
C LEU A 65 -3.47 -0.39 1.05
N GLY A 66 -3.17 -0.80 -0.18
CA GLY A 66 -1.96 -1.56 -0.51
C GLY A 66 -0.68 -0.79 -0.20
N MET A 67 -0.51 0.39 -0.80
CA MET A 67 0.72 1.18 -0.70
C MET A 67 0.96 1.74 0.71
N SER A 68 -0.10 2.20 1.40
CA SER A 68 0.04 2.66 2.78
C SER A 68 0.36 1.48 3.72
N THR A 69 -0.23 0.30 3.52
CA THR A 69 0.08 -0.91 4.29
C THR A 69 1.56 -1.30 4.15
N ILE A 70 2.08 -1.33 2.92
CA ILE A 70 3.50 -1.64 2.68
C ILE A 70 4.39 -0.62 3.38
N ALA A 71 4.16 0.67 3.15
CA ALA A 71 5.04 1.72 3.66
C ALA A 71 4.98 1.87 5.19
N TYR A 72 3.79 1.82 5.77
CA TYR A 72 3.57 1.90 7.22
C TYR A 72 4.24 0.72 7.94
N ASN A 73 3.99 -0.51 7.47
CA ASN A 73 4.57 -1.70 8.10
C ASN A 73 6.06 -1.82 7.81
N GLY A 74 6.53 -1.43 6.62
CA GLY A 74 7.94 -1.39 6.26
C GLY A 74 8.74 -0.47 7.18
N ARG A 75 8.26 0.78 7.37
CA ARG A 75 8.91 1.71 8.32
C ARG A 75 8.91 1.15 9.74
N ASN A 76 7.77 0.62 10.20
CA ASN A 76 7.67 0.06 11.53
C ASN A 76 8.61 -1.15 11.73
N TYR A 77 8.72 -2.03 10.73
CA TYR A 77 9.61 -3.19 10.76
C TYR A 77 11.07 -2.75 10.93
N LEU A 78 11.51 -1.76 10.13
CA LEU A 78 12.87 -1.22 10.19
C LEU A 78 13.16 -0.44 11.48
N ALA A 79 12.16 0.28 12.02
CA ALA A 79 12.31 1.07 13.24
C ALA A 79 12.21 0.25 14.54
N ALA A 80 11.84 -1.02 14.46
CA ALA A 80 11.71 -1.92 15.61
C ALA A 80 12.90 -2.88 15.76
N GLN A 81 14.08 -2.43 15.29
CA GLN A 81 15.38 -3.01 15.62
C GLN A 81 15.89 -2.46 16.95
#